data_AF-A0A7S9CQM0-F1
#
_entry.id   AF-A0A7S9CQM0-F1
#
_cell.length_a   1.000
_cell.length_b   1.000
_cell.length_c   1.000
_cell.angle_alpha   90.00
_cell.angle_beta   90.00
_cell.angle_gamma   90.00
#
_symmetry.space_group_name_H-M   'P 1'
#
loop_
_entity.id
_entity.type
_entity.pdbx_description
1 polymer ?
#
loop_
_entity_poly.entity_id
_entity_poly.type
_entity_poly.pdbx_seq_one_letter_code
_entity_poly.pdbx_strand_id
1 'polypeptide(L)'
;MKKILTIALFALATSGGLAVSSGSASARDYPWCSQGRQEGYPGDCNYQTRAQCMASVSGRDAACGINPRFAYGQQRQRPYNRY
;
A
#
# COMPACT_ATOMS: atom_id res chain seq x y z
N MET A 1 -10.95 51.46 -18.63
CA MET A 1 -9.49 51.58 -18.82
C MET A 1 -8.78 51.03 -17.60
N LYS A 2 -7.68 50.29 -17.83
CA LYS A 2 -6.73 49.72 -16.85
C LYS A 2 -7.22 48.43 -16.19
N LYS A 3 -7.05 47.30 -16.87
CA LYS A 3 -5.82 46.48 -16.95
C LYS A 3 -5.58 45.71 -15.64
N ILE A 4 -5.93 44.43 -15.67
CA ILE A 4 -4.99 43.30 -15.52
C ILE A 4 -4.49 43.14 -14.09
N LEU A 5 -4.96 42.07 -13.43
CA LEU A 5 -4.05 41.09 -12.81
C LEU A 5 -4.86 39.84 -12.44
N THR A 6 -5.19 39.07 -13.47
CA THR A 6 -5.42 37.62 -13.35
C THR A 6 -4.13 36.99 -12.83
N ILE A 7 -4.06 36.74 -11.53
CA ILE A 7 -3.06 35.83 -10.98
C ILE A 7 -3.60 34.42 -11.22
N ALA A 8 -3.14 33.82 -12.31
CA ALA A 8 -3.27 32.40 -12.55
C ALA A 8 -2.30 31.67 -11.60
N LEU A 9 -2.83 31.05 -10.55
CA LEU A 9 -2.09 30.05 -9.78
C LEU A 9 -2.53 28.68 -10.27
N PHE A 10 -1.73 28.14 -11.20
CA PHE A 10 -1.71 26.74 -11.53
C PHE A 10 -1.22 25.95 -10.30
N ALA A 11 -2.13 25.22 -9.68
CA ALA A 11 -1.78 24.03 -8.93
C ALA A 11 -2.69 22.91 -9.42
N LEU A 12 -2.34 22.30 -10.56
CA LEU A 12 -2.84 20.97 -10.88
C LEU A 12 -2.26 20.05 -9.80
N ALA A 13 -3.04 19.83 -8.74
CA ALA A 13 -2.83 18.67 -7.88
C ALA A 13 -2.99 17.46 -8.79
N THR A 14 -1.88 16.82 -9.15
CA THR A 14 -1.89 15.51 -9.78
C THR A 14 -2.49 14.56 -8.76
N SER A 15 -3.82 14.39 -8.84
CA SER A 15 -4.51 13.29 -8.19
C SER A 15 -3.99 12.01 -8.85
N GLY A 16 -2.89 11.47 -8.31
CA GLY A 16 -2.48 10.10 -8.57
C GLY A 16 -3.70 9.23 -8.31
N GLY A 17 -4.20 8.60 -9.38
CA GLY A 17 -5.54 8.06 -9.45
C GLY A 17 -5.91 7.25 -8.22
N LEU A 18 -7.01 7.63 -7.58
CA LEU A 18 -7.77 6.72 -6.74
C LEU A 18 -8.37 5.68 -7.69
N ALA A 19 -7.62 4.62 -7.98
CA ALA A 19 -8.21 3.39 -8.49
C ALA A 19 -9.07 2.84 -7.34
N VAL A 20 -10.30 3.35 -7.21
CA VAL A 20 -11.34 2.75 -6.37
C VAL A 20 -11.81 1.48 -7.07
N SER A 21 -10.96 0.47 -7.10
CA SER A 21 -11.38 -0.88 -7.41
C SER A 21 -12.20 -1.38 -6.23
N SER A 22 -13.50 -1.15 -6.26
CA SER A 22 -14.49 -1.88 -5.47
C SER A 22 -14.60 -3.31 -6.00
N GLY A 23 -13.47 -4.01 -6.03
CA GLY A 23 -13.44 -5.47 -6.14
C GLY A 23 -13.73 -6.04 -4.76
N SER A 24 -14.38 -7.20 -4.71
CA SER A 24 -14.41 -8.02 -3.50
C SER A 24 -12.99 -8.05 -2.90
N ALA A 25 -12.88 -7.81 -1.59
CA ALA A 25 -11.65 -8.01 -0.84
C ALA A 25 -11.33 -9.52 -0.84
N SER A 26 -10.92 -10.02 -2.01
CA SER A 26 -10.25 -11.29 -2.13
C SER A 26 -9.05 -11.15 -1.22
N ALA A 27 -9.00 -11.99 -0.18
CA ALA A 27 -7.87 -12.05 0.75
C ALA A 27 -6.64 -12.55 -0.01
N ARG A 28 -6.09 -11.67 -0.85
CA ARG A 28 -4.86 -11.88 -1.58
C ARG A 28 -3.75 -11.47 -0.64
N ASP A 29 -2.89 -12.42 -0.29
CA ASP A 29 -1.69 -12.09 0.45
C ASP A 29 -0.80 -11.23 -0.45
N TYR A 30 -0.62 -9.95 -0.10
CA TYR A 30 0.34 -9.07 -0.75
C TYR A 30 1.73 -9.25 -0.13
N PRO A 31 2.82 -9.17 -0.89
CA PRO A 31 4.16 -9.45 -0.40
C PRO A 31 4.71 -8.41 0.59
N TRP A 32 4.20 -7.17 0.59
CA TRP A 32 4.73 -6.08 1.40
C TRP A 32 3.68 -5.49 2.34
N CYS A 33 4.11 -5.16 3.55
CA CYS A 33 3.29 -4.51 4.57
C CYS A 33 3.93 -3.20 5.04
N SER A 34 3.10 -2.18 5.29
CA SER A 34 3.52 -1.01 6.08
C SER A 34 3.46 -1.36 7.56
N GLN A 35 4.54 -1.08 8.27
CA GLN A 35 4.79 -1.47 9.66
C GLN A 35 5.24 -0.25 10.45
N GLY A 36 4.42 0.17 11.40
CA GLY A 36 4.72 1.26 12.30
C GLY A 36 3.96 1.08 13.60
N ARG A 37 4.10 2.05 14.50
CA ARG A 37 3.42 2.00 15.80
C ARG A 37 1.90 1.99 15.69
N GLN A 38 1.34 2.52 14.59
CA GLN A 38 -0.10 2.64 14.39
C GLN A 38 -0.71 1.37 13.79
N GLU A 39 0.05 0.64 12.98
CA GLU A 39 -0.42 -0.51 12.20
C GLU A 39 -0.19 -1.85 12.94
N GLY A 40 0.76 -1.90 13.89
CA GLY A 40 1.12 -3.13 14.60
C GLY A 40 1.80 -4.17 13.70
N TYR A 41 1.80 -5.44 14.14
CA TYR A 41 2.34 -6.56 13.36
C TYR A 41 1.22 -7.50 12.88
N PRO A 42 1.21 -7.94 11.60
CA PRO A 42 2.23 -7.71 10.57
C PRO A 42 2.15 -6.35 9.86
N GLY A 43 1.19 -5.50 10.27
CA GLY A 43 0.93 -4.18 9.68
C GLY A 43 -0.15 -4.22 8.60
N ASP A 44 -0.21 -3.17 7.77
CA ASP A 44 -1.12 -3.10 6.61
C ASP A 44 -0.44 -3.71 5.38
N CYS A 45 -0.94 -4.87 4.93
CA CYS A 45 -0.36 -5.66 3.84
C CYS A 45 -1.17 -5.54 2.54
N ASN A 46 -1.18 -4.35 1.94
CA ASN A 46 -1.89 -4.08 0.67
C ASN A 46 -0.97 -3.72 -0.50
N TYR A 47 0.34 -4.00 -0.40
CA TYR A 47 1.34 -3.53 -1.38
C TYR A 47 1.99 -4.65 -2.17
N GLN A 48 1.95 -4.53 -3.49
CA GLN A 48 2.50 -5.54 -4.41
C GLN A 48 4.01 -5.40 -4.60
N THR A 49 4.54 -4.19 -4.42
CA THR A 49 5.98 -3.91 -4.52
C THR A 49 6.47 -3.11 -3.33
N ARG A 50 7.76 -3.24 -3.01
CA ARG A 50 8.40 -2.45 -1.95
C ARG A 50 8.30 -0.95 -2.23
N ALA A 51 8.46 -0.53 -3.48
CA ALA A 51 8.37 0.87 -3.88
C ALA A 51 6.98 1.46 -3.58
N GLN A 52 5.91 0.71 -3.83
CA GLN A 52 4.54 1.11 -3.52
C GLN A 52 4.33 1.28 -2.00
N CYS A 53 4.88 0.36 -1.21
CA CYS A 53 4.86 0.50 0.26
C CYS A 53 5.66 1.73 0.71
N MET A 54 6.88 1.91 0.21
CA MET A 54 7.74 3.05 0.58
C MET A 54 7.08 4.39 0.27
N ALA A 55 6.40 4.50 -0.86
CA ALA A 55 5.60 5.67 -1.21
C ALA A 55 4.47 5.93 -0.20
N SER A 56 3.83 4.88 0.31
CA SER A 56 2.73 5.00 1.28
C SER A 56 3.19 5.32 2.71
N VAL A 57 4.42 4.94 3.09
CA VAL A 57 5.00 5.27 4.41
C VAL A 57 5.86 6.53 4.41
N SER A 58 6.05 7.17 3.26
CA SER A 58 6.81 8.42 3.14
C SER A 58 6.22 9.50 4.05
N GLY A 59 7.04 10.07 4.92
CA GLY A 59 6.62 11.10 5.89
C GLY A 59 5.84 10.58 7.10
N ARG A 60 5.70 9.25 7.25
CA ARG A 60 5.08 8.60 8.42
C ARG A 60 6.16 7.96 9.29
N ASP A 61 5.85 7.75 10.56
CA ASP A 61 6.65 6.92 11.48
C ASP A 61 6.37 5.42 11.23
N ALA A 62 6.65 4.97 10.00
CA ALA A 62 6.41 3.61 9.53
C ALA A 62 7.47 3.18 8.51
N ALA A 63 7.70 1.87 8.43
CA ALA A 63 8.63 1.22 7.52
C ALA A 63 7.92 0.15 6.69
N CYS A 64 8.63 -0.45 5.73
CA CYS A 64 8.11 -1.54 4.90
C CYS A 64 8.74 -2.87 5.28
N GLY A 65 7.91 -3.86 5.61
CA GLY A 65 8.32 -5.22 5.92
C GLY A 65 7.70 -6.25 4.97
N ILE A 66 8.27 -7.46 4.95
CA ILE A 66 7.72 -8.59 4.17
C ILE A 66 6.50 -9.14 4.90
N ASN A 67 5.44 -9.46 4.15
CA ASN A 67 4.27 -10.13 4.70
C ASN A 67 4.60 -11.60 5.06
N PRO A 68 4.53 -12.00 6.34
CA PRO A 68 4.79 -13.38 6.74
C PRO A 68 3.77 -14.36 6.16
N ARG A 69 2.52 -13.93 5.90
CA ARG A 69 1.50 -14.77 5.27
C ARG A 69 1.86 -15.07 3.81
N PHE A 70 2.45 -14.10 3.11
CA PHE A 70 2.96 -14.30 1.77
C PHE A 70 4.20 -15.20 1.78
N ALA A 71 5.13 -14.97 2.72
CA ALA A 71 6.38 -15.73 2.82
C ALA A 71 6.17 -17.21 3.21
N TYR A 72 5.20 -17.49 4.09
CA TYR A 72 5.00 -18.83 4.67
C TYR A 72 3.63 -19.47 4.38
N GLY A 73 2.75 -18.80 3.62
CA GLY A 73 1.37 -19.25 3.40
C GLY A 73 1.25 -20.60 2.70
N GLN A 74 2.14 -20.90 1.74
CA GLN A 74 2.17 -22.19 1.05
C GLN A 74 2.56 -23.36 1.96
N GLN A 75 3.32 -23.10 3.03
CA GLN A 75 3.78 -24.15 3.94
C GLN A 75 2.63 -24.75 4.77
N ARG A 76 1.56 -23.97 5.03
CA ARG A 76 0.33 -24.44 5.68
C ARG A 76 -0.55 -25.31 4.79
N GLN A 77 -0.45 -25.16 3.47
CA GLN A 77 -1.28 -25.89 2.52
C GLN A 77 -0.72 -27.23 2.10
N ARG A 78 0.48 -27.61 2.56
CA ARG A 78 0.99 -28.96 2.34
C ARG A 78 0.05 -29.95 3.03
N PRO A 79 -0.75 -30.76 2.29
CA PRO A 79 -1.51 -31.80 2.93
C PRO A 79 -0.51 -32.70 3.63
N TYR A 80 -0.71 -32.88 4.93
CA TYR A 80 0.03 -33.85 5.71
C TYR A 80 -0.35 -35.24 5.19
N ASN A 81 0.34 -35.69 4.13
CA ASN A 81 0.24 -37.04 3.61
C ASN A 81 0.90 -37.97 4.63
N ARG A 82 0.14 -38.28 5.68
CA ARG A 82 0.49 -39.28 6.68
C ARG A 82 0.19 -40.64 6.05
N TYR A 83 1.22 -41.26 5.49
CA TYR A 83 1.23 -42.69 5.24
C TYR A 83 1.00 -43.44 6.55
#